data_AF-A0A7J9Q1W0-F1
#
_entry.id   AF-A0A7J9Q1W0-F1
#
_cell.length_a   1.000
_cell.length_b   1.000
_cell.length_c   1.000
_cell.angle_alpha   90.00
_cell.angle_beta   90.00
_cell.angle_gamma   90.00
#
_symmetry.space_group_name_H-M   'P 1'
#
loop_
_entity.id
_entity.type
_entity.pdbx_description
1 polymer ?
#
loop_
_entity_poly.entity_id
_entity_poly.type
_entity_poly.pdbx_seq_one_letter_code
_entity_poly.pdbx_strand_id
1 'polypeptide(L)'
;MTVDNDSLYCVSENKKRRLILKALFSNPEKAFSIGEIVTKIKLKAPSVHFHVNALEKHELVIKIWPTEKKVLIKITNKGIEVAERLEKV
;
A
#
# COMPACT_ATOMS: atom_id res chain seq x y z
N MET A 1 2.37 23.79 26.02
CA MET A 1 2.45 24.31 24.64
C MET A 1 2.49 23.10 23.73
N THR A 2 1.39 22.83 23.00
CA THR A 2 1.38 21.84 21.93
C THR A 2 2.24 22.40 20.82
N VAL A 3 3.39 21.79 20.57
CA VAL A 3 4.30 22.25 19.52
C VAL A 3 3.69 21.81 18.19
N ASP A 4 3.14 22.78 17.47
CA ASP A 4 2.78 22.73 16.06
C ASP A 4 4.01 22.49 15.16
N ASN A 5 3.77 21.85 14.01
CA ASN A 5 4.58 21.81 12.78
C ASN A 5 5.81 20.86 12.68
N ASP A 6 5.55 19.59 12.36
CA ASP A 6 6.46 18.78 11.53
C ASP A 6 5.95 18.77 10.06
N SER A 7 6.08 19.94 9.41
CA SER A 7 5.82 20.09 7.97
C SER A 7 7.05 19.65 7.16
N LEU A 8 7.36 18.35 7.05
CA LEU A 8 8.22 17.84 5.97
C LEU A 8 8.14 16.32 5.67
N TYR A 9 7.16 15.58 6.19
CA TYR A 9 7.07 14.13 5.93
C TYR A 9 6.11 13.77 4.78
N CYS A 10 6.12 14.47 3.63
CA CYS A 10 5.04 14.27 2.64
C CYS A 10 5.39 13.92 1.19
N VAL A 11 6.67 13.87 0.79
CA VAL A 11 7.01 13.51 -0.61
C VAL A 11 7.48 12.05 -0.75
N SER A 12 8.39 11.60 0.13
CA SER A 12 8.96 10.25 0.05
C SER A 12 7.99 9.14 0.47
N GLU A 13 7.13 9.37 1.46
CA GLU A 13 6.17 8.38 1.95
C GLU A 13 5.03 8.13 0.95
N ASN A 14 4.57 9.18 0.25
CA ASN A 14 3.56 9.08 -0.82
C ASN A 14 4.10 8.32 -2.03
N LYS A 15 5.39 8.48 -2.37
CA LYS A 15 6.03 7.71 -3.44
C LYS A 15 5.99 6.21 -3.14
N LYS A 16 6.27 5.80 -1.90
CA LYS A 16 6.20 4.38 -1.48
C LYS A 16 4.77 3.83 -1.52
N ARG A 17 3.77 4.62 -1.08
CA ARG A 17 2.35 4.26 -1.20
C ARG A 17 1.92 4.06 -2.65
N ARG A 18 2.33 4.95 -3.56
CA ARG A 18 2.08 4.85 -5.01
C ARG A 18 2.75 3.61 -5.61
N LEU A 19 3.98 3.29 -5.19
CA LEU A 19 4.67 2.05 -5.60
C LEU A 19 3.94 0.79 -5.16
N ILE A 20 3.42 0.75 -3.92
CA ILE A 20 2.66 -0.39 -3.42
C ILE A 20 1.34 -0.53 -4.18
N LEU A 21 0.60 0.56 -4.37
CA LEU A 21 -0.63 0.55 -5.16
C LEU A 21 -0.37 0.10 -6.59
N LYS A 22 0.68 0.59 -7.25
CA LYS A 22 1.07 0.16 -8.60
C LYS A 22 1.46 -1.31 -8.66
N ALA A 23 2.17 -1.80 -7.64
CA ALA A 23 2.56 -3.21 -7.55
C ALA A 23 1.35 -4.15 -7.47
N LEU A 24 0.31 -3.74 -6.73
CA LEU A 24 -0.96 -4.46 -6.62
C LEU A 24 -1.85 -4.28 -7.86
N PHE A 25 -1.97 -3.05 -8.37
CA PHE A 25 -2.73 -2.71 -9.58
C PHE A 25 -2.21 -3.42 -10.82
N SER A 26 -0.92 -3.78 -10.87
CA SER A 26 -0.36 -4.61 -11.93
C SER A 26 -1.06 -5.97 -12.09
N ASN A 27 -1.73 -6.51 -11.07
CA ASN A 27 -2.63 -7.66 -11.17
C ASN A 27 -3.77 -7.51 -10.14
N PRO A 28 -4.86 -6.80 -10.47
CA PRO A 28 -5.88 -6.40 -9.49
C PRO A 28 -6.67 -7.59 -8.92
N GLU A 29 -6.78 -8.68 -9.68
CA GLU A 29 -7.47 -9.90 -9.25
C GLU A 29 -6.64 -10.74 -8.27
N LYS A 30 -5.31 -10.61 -8.34
CA LYS A 30 -4.37 -11.40 -7.53
C LYS A 30 -4.20 -10.76 -6.14
N ALA A 31 -4.26 -11.58 -5.10
CA ALA A 31 -3.84 -11.19 -3.76
C ALA A 31 -2.33 -11.47 -3.59
N PHE A 32 -1.60 -10.53 -3.00
CA PHE A 32 -0.16 -10.59 -2.83
C PHE A 32 0.21 -10.72 -1.35
N SER A 33 1.21 -11.54 -1.04
CA SER A 33 1.79 -11.58 0.31
C SER A 33 2.66 -10.33 0.56
N ILE A 34 2.86 -9.90 1.81
CA ILE A 34 3.80 -8.80 2.13
C ILE A 34 5.18 -9.06 1.52
N GLY A 35 5.66 -10.31 1.59
CA GLY A 35 6.94 -10.71 1.00
C GLY A 35 7.00 -10.52 -0.52
N GLU A 36 5.92 -10.79 -1.25
CA GLU A 36 5.87 -10.56 -2.70
C GLU A 36 5.95 -9.07 -3.02
N ILE A 37 5.23 -8.24 -2.26
CA ILE A 37 5.23 -6.78 -2.43
C ILE A 37 6.64 -6.24 -2.16
N VAL A 38 7.27 -6.67 -1.05
CA VAL A 38 8.65 -6.34 -0.68
C VAL A 38 9.63 -6.64 -1.82
N THR A 39 9.55 -7.84 -2.40
CA THR A 39 10.41 -8.25 -3.52
C THR A 39 10.16 -7.40 -4.76
N LYS A 40 8.89 -7.08 -5.06
CA LYS A 40 8.50 -6.34 -6.27
C LYS A 40 8.93 -4.87 -6.25
N ILE A 41 8.88 -4.22 -5.09
CA ILE A 41 9.22 -2.79 -4.94
C ILE A 41 10.56 -2.53 -4.26
N LYS A 42 11.27 -3.60 -3.84
CA LYS A 42 12.55 -3.56 -3.11
C LYS A 42 12.54 -2.67 -1.86
N LEU A 43 11.43 -2.70 -1.09
CA LEU A 43 11.28 -1.98 0.19
C LEU A 43 11.39 -2.93 1.37
N LYS A 44 11.83 -2.41 2.54
CA LYS A 44 11.87 -3.19 3.78
C LYS A 44 10.45 -3.61 4.22
N ALA A 45 10.29 -4.85 4.67
CA ALA A 45 9.01 -5.39 5.13
C ALA A 45 8.26 -4.52 6.16
N PRO A 46 8.91 -3.91 7.18
CA PRO A 46 8.22 -3.02 8.13
C PRO A 46 7.61 -1.78 7.45
N SER A 47 8.30 -1.22 6.46
CA SER A 47 7.81 -0.06 5.72
C SER A 47 6.61 -0.44 4.84
N VAL A 48 6.67 -1.60 4.17
CA VAL A 48 5.53 -2.12 3.41
C VAL A 48 4.34 -2.34 4.33
N HIS A 49 4.55 -2.95 5.50
CA HIS A 49 3.48 -3.18 6.47
C HIS A 49 2.84 -1.87 6.95
N PHE A 50 3.66 -0.87 7.28
CA PHE A 50 3.19 0.46 7.68
C PHE A 50 2.31 1.12 6.60
N HIS A 51 2.76 1.10 5.35
CA HIS A 51 2.02 1.69 4.24
C HIS A 51 0.78 0.89 3.85
N VAL A 52 0.83 -0.44 3.84
CA VAL A 52 -0.34 -1.30 3.61
C VAL A 52 -1.40 -1.03 4.66
N ASN A 53 -1.02 -0.88 5.93
CA ASN A 53 -1.96 -0.55 7.01
C ASN A 53 -2.61 0.83 6.80
N ALA A 54 -1.85 1.81 6.32
CA ALA A 54 -2.41 3.11 5.95
C ALA A 54 -3.37 3.00 4.76
N LEU A 55 -3.02 2.24 3.71
CA LEU A 55 -3.87 2.02 2.55
C LEU A 55 -5.17 1.28 2.91
N GLU A 56 -5.10 0.34 3.86
CA GLU A 56 -6.26 -0.38 4.39
C GLU A 56 -7.21 0.54 5.14
N LYS A 57 -6.70 1.47 5.97
CA LYS A 57 -7.52 2.48 6.64
C LYS A 57 -8.29 3.39 5.68
N HIS A 58 -7.78 3.58 4.46
CA HIS A 58 -8.43 4.34 3.40
C HIS A 58 -9.30 3.48 2.47
N GLU A 59 -9.44 2.19 2.77
CA GLU A 59 -10.19 1.18 2.00
C GLU A 59 -9.65 0.97 0.57
N LEU A 60 -8.37 1.26 0.34
CA LEU A 60 -7.72 1.07 -0.96
C LEU A 60 -7.20 -0.36 -1.15
N VAL A 61 -6.96 -1.05 -0.03
CA VAL A 61 -6.54 -2.45 -0.01
C VAL A 61 -7.28 -3.17 1.12
N ILE A 62 -7.39 -4.48 1.01
CA ILE A 62 -7.93 -5.36 2.06
C ILE A 62 -6.90 -6.44 2.41
N LYS A 63 -6.83 -6.80 3.69
CA LYS A 63 -6.10 -7.98 4.15
C LYS A 63 -7.03 -9.19 4.20
N ILE A 64 -6.66 -10.23 3.46
CA ILE A 64 -7.32 -11.52 3.44
C ILE A 64 -6.47 -12.49 4.27
N TRP A 65 -7.09 -13.17 5.21
CA TRP A 65 -6.45 -14.14 6.11
C TRP A 65 -6.90 -15.55 5.74
N PRO A 66 -6.27 -16.20 4.72
CA PRO A 66 -6.63 -17.57 4.36
C PRO A 66 -6.27 -18.58 5.46
N THR A 67 -5.31 -18.24 6.34
CA THR A 67 -4.87 -19.05 7.48
C THR A 67 -4.33 -18.12 8.57
N GLU A 68 -4.34 -18.54 9.84
CA GLU A 68 -3.86 -17.73 10.98
C GLU A 68 -2.42 -17.19 10.82
N LYS A 69 -1.57 -17.85 10.03
CA LYS A 69 -0.16 -17.48 9.82
C LYS A 69 0.11 -16.73 8.52
N LYS A 70 -0.90 -16.50 7.67
CA LYS A 70 -0.71 -15.92 6.34
C LYS A 70 -1.66 -14.77 6.11
N VAL A 71 -1.08 -13.61 5.81
CA VAL A 71 -1.81 -12.41 5.38
C VAL A 71 -1.56 -12.16 3.89
N LEU A 72 -2.64 -12.03 3.14
CA LEU A 72 -2.64 -11.64 1.75
C LEU A 72 -3.25 -10.25 1.61
N ILE A 73 -2.75 -9.46 0.67
CA ILE A 73 -3.16 -8.08 0.43
C ILE A 73 -3.75 -8.05 -0.96
N LYS A 74 -5.02 -7.67 -1.06
CA LYS A 74 -5.71 -7.47 -2.33
C LYS A 74 -6.08 -6.00 -2.47
N ILE A 75 -5.94 -5.46 -3.68
CA ILE A 75 -6.41 -4.11 -3.99
C ILE A 75 -7.94 -4.10 -4.11
N THR A 76 -8.59 -3.06 -3.60
CA THR A 76 -10.05 -2.90 -3.74
C THR A 76 -10.37 -2.15 -5.03
N ASN A 77 -11.65 -2.15 -5.45
CA ASN A 77 -12.10 -1.33 -6.58
C ASN A 77 -11.74 0.16 -6.38
N LYS A 78 -11.93 0.68 -5.16
CA LYS A 78 -11.52 2.05 -4.78
C LYS A 78 -10.01 2.26 -4.94
N GLY A 79 -9.20 1.28 -4.54
CA GLY A 79 -7.75 1.30 -4.74
C GLY A 79 -7.33 1.29 -6.21
N ILE A 80 -8.03 0.52 -7.04
CA ILE A 80 -7.85 0.45 -8.49
C ILE A 80 -8.12 1.82 -9.11
N GLU A 81 -9.28 2.41 -8.83
CA GLU A 81 -9.64 3.75 -9.35
C GLU A 81 -8.61 4.82 -8.97
N VAL A 82 -8.12 4.79 -7.71
CA VAL A 82 -7.07 5.69 -7.24
C VAL A 82 -5.76 5.42 -7.97
N ALA A 83 -5.37 4.16 -8.16
CA ALA A 83 -4.17 3.79 -8.88
C ALA A 83 -4.21 4.22 -10.36
N GLU A 84 -5.35 4.06 -11.03
CA GLU A 84 -5.58 4.53 -12.41
C GLU A 84 -5.48 6.05 -12.52
N ARG A 85 -6.12 6.80 -11.61
CA ARG A 85 -6.00 8.26 -11.56
C ARG A 85 -4.56 8.70 -11.33
N LEU A 86 -3.84 7.97 -10.49
CA LEU A 86 -2.42 8.20 -10.26
C LEU A 86 -1.55 7.78 -11.44
N GLU A 87 -1.99 7.04 -12.45
CA GLU A 87 -1.15 6.77 -13.64
C GLU A 87 -1.26 7.87 -14.71
N LYS A 88 -2.36 8.63 -14.67
CA LYS A 88 -2.69 9.70 -15.65
C LYS A 88 -2.10 11.08 -15.33
N VAL A 89 -1.38 11.23 -14.20
CA VAL A 89 -0.77 12.49 -13.70
C VAL A 89 0.74 12.36 -13.57
#